data_AF-W9YVZ2-F1
#
_entry.id   AF-W9YVZ2-F1
#
_cell.length_a   1.000
_cell.length_b   1.000
_cell.length_c   1.000
_cell.angle_alpha   90.00
_cell.angle_beta   90.00
_cell.angle_gamma   90.00
#
_symmetry.space_group_name_H-M   'P 1'
#
loop_
_entity.id
_entity.type
_entity.pdbx_description
1 polymer ?
#
loop_
_entity_poly.entity_id
_entity_poly.type
_entity_poly.pdbx_seq_one_letter_code
_entity_poly.pdbx_strand_id
1 'polypeptide(L)'
;MQLRQQDGMLHDENVISILHDECLEADRRGFKKLTRHIKEANLSRKVIAMQVQNEVGLLGGSRDVGPAAEKVFHADVPTELVKLLEGNWDDLPQEFTDNFPTFAAAWVDTQRKGLVKSWEQHFGKSSYTDELFMAYHCAWYVEKIAAAGKEAYNIPLFTNAWLPMPGTKDASGDITSGGAVPGEYLSGGRHLISSTSGIGLLLRSISYLQIYMPPTTVRFVRGSPEDNANIIKLATSYELSISRSVVFSQPGPGYGLIIELDADRFLLVGKGFKVEFKERSNTLVVSGILRFYEKEIADQNGTLRTARHLNGDESRSGMREYARR
;
A
#
# COMPACT_ATOMS: atom_id res chain seq x y z
N MET A 1 19.86 -9.62 17.06
CA MET A 1 20.53 -8.87 15.97
C MET A 1 21.55 -7.97 16.62
N GLN A 2 22.56 -7.51 15.88
CA GLN A 2 23.45 -6.47 16.37
C GLN A 2 23.22 -5.21 15.54
N LEU A 3 23.03 -4.07 16.18
CA LEU A 3 22.88 -2.79 15.50
C LEU A 3 24.04 -1.87 15.83
N ARG A 4 24.40 -1.02 14.87
CA ARG A 4 25.27 0.12 15.13
C ARG A 4 24.39 1.29 15.58
N GLN A 5 24.50 1.69 16.84
CA GLN A 5 23.73 2.83 17.36
C GLN A 5 24.42 4.16 17.06
N GLN A 6 23.76 5.27 17.44
CA GLN A 6 24.24 6.64 17.18
C GLN A 6 25.61 6.94 17.79
N ASP A 7 26.00 6.21 18.84
CA ASP A 7 27.32 6.27 19.47
C ASP A 7 28.43 5.59 18.64
N GLY A 8 28.07 4.93 17.53
CA GLY A 8 28.96 4.18 16.66
C GLY A 8 29.33 2.80 17.19
N MET A 9 28.86 2.42 18.39
CA MET A 9 29.11 1.12 19.00
C MET A 9 28.11 0.07 18.55
N LEU A 10 28.51 -1.20 18.65
CA LEU A 10 27.64 -2.35 18.40
C LEU A 10 26.89 -2.70 19.67
N HIS A 11 25.57 -2.81 19.54
CA HIS A 11 24.68 -3.21 20.63
C HIS A 11 23.88 -4.45 20.21
N ASP A 12 23.74 -5.38 21.15
CA ASP A 12 22.82 -6.49 21.00
C ASP A 12 21.39 -5.99 21.23
N GLU A 13 20.53 -6.17 20.24
CA GLU A 13 19.13 -5.77 20.32
C GLU A 13 18.22 -6.96 20.61
N ASN A 14 17.09 -6.68 21.27
CA ASN A 14 16.01 -7.64 21.54
C ASN A 14 15.16 -7.93 20.28
N VAL A 15 15.81 -8.10 19.13
CA VAL A 15 15.20 -8.42 17.83
C VAL A 15 15.94 -9.62 17.23
N ILE A 16 15.22 -10.60 16.72
CA ILE A 16 15.81 -11.83 16.16
C ILE A 16 16.32 -11.56 14.75
N SER A 17 17.51 -12.06 14.39
CA SER A 17 17.99 -11.93 13.02
C SER A 17 17.24 -12.85 12.08
N ILE A 18 16.63 -12.27 11.05
CA ILE A 18 15.95 -13.00 9.96
C ILE A 18 16.93 -13.78 9.07
N LEU A 19 18.24 -13.61 9.27
CA LEU A 19 19.30 -14.24 8.49
C LEU A 19 19.85 -15.50 9.16
N HIS A 20 19.31 -15.92 10.30
CA HIS A 20 19.55 -17.24 10.88
C HIS A 20 18.56 -18.26 10.31
N ASP A 21 19.08 -19.29 9.65
CA ASP A 21 18.28 -20.36 9.04
C ASP A 21 17.41 -21.10 10.08
N GLU A 22 17.92 -21.30 11.30
CA GLU A 22 17.18 -21.97 12.36
C GLU A 22 15.93 -21.18 12.79
N CYS A 23 15.99 -19.84 12.79
CA CYS A 23 14.84 -18.99 13.10
C CYS A 23 13.75 -19.19 12.04
N LEU A 24 14.15 -19.05 10.77
CA LEU A 24 13.26 -19.23 9.63
C LEU A 24 12.60 -20.60 9.66
N GLU A 25 13.37 -21.66 9.87
CA GLU A 25 12.84 -23.01 9.88
C GLU A 25 11.94 -23.29 11.10
N ALA A 26 12.23 -22.70 12.26
CA ALA A 26 11.33 -22.78 13.42
C ALA A 26 9.98 -22.10 13.14
N ASP A 27 10.02 -20.90 12.57
CA ASP A 27 8.83 -20.10 12.24
C ASP A 27 7.98 -20.80 11.17
N ARG A 28 8.60 -21.24 10.07
CA ARG A 28 7.93 -22.01 9.00
C ARG A 28 7.21 -23.25 9.55
N ARG A 29 7.86 -24.01 10.44
CA ARG A 29 7.23 -25.19 11.07
C ARG A 29 6.02 -24.80 11.93
N GLY A 30 6.16 -23.76 12.74
CA GLY A 30 5.10 -23.25 13.60
C GLY A 30 3.89 -22.79 12.78
N PHE A 31 4.13 -21.93 11.80
CA PHE A 31 3.09 -21.37 10.94
C PHE A 31 2.38 -22.45 10.11
N LYS A 32 3.13 -23.38 9.49
CA LYS A 32 2.57 -24.51 8.72
C LYS A 32 1.70 -25.42 9.60
N LYS A 33 2.06 -25.62 10.86
CA LYS A 33 1.25 -26.40 11.81
C LYS A 33 -0.04 -25.66 12.18
N LEU A 34 0.03 -24.35 12.41
CA LEU A 34 -1.13 -23.52 12.69
C LEU A 34 -2.13 -23.49 11.52
N THR A 35 -1.66 -23.24 10.30
CA THR A 35 -2.53 -23.21 9.11
C THR A 35 -3.16 -24.58 8.84
N ARG A 36 -2.41 -25.67 9.04
CA ARG A 36 -2.95 -27.03 8.99
C ARG A 36 -4.07 -27.23 10.02
N HIS A 37 -3.86 -26.81 11.27
CA HIS A 37 -4.87 -26.94 12.32
C HIS A 37 -6.16 -26.19 11.97
N ILE A 38 -6.07 -24.99 11.40
CA ILE A 38 -7.24 -24.22 10.95
C ILE A 38 -8.07 -25.00 9.92
N LYS A 39 -7.40 -25.68 8.99
CA LYS A 39 -8.04 -26.56 8.01
C LYS A 39 -8.69 -27.78 8.66
N GLU A 40 -7.95 -28.49 9.50
CA GLU A 40 -8.40 -29.73 10.16
C GLU A 40 -9.56 -29.48 11.15
N ALA A 41 -9.52 -28.36 11.88
CA ALA A 41 -10.58 -27.92 12.78
C ALA A 41 -11.76 -27.24 12.06
N ASN A 42 -11.72 -27.17 10.72
CA ASN A 42 -12.75 -26.56 9.87
C ASN A 42 -13.17 -25.14 10.31
N LEU A 43 -12.18 -24.29 10.55
CA LEU A 43 -12.39 -22.92 11.04
C LEU A 43 -12.61 -21.90 9.91
N SER A 44 -12.87 -22.34 8.68
CA SER A 44 -12.98 -21.52 7.46
C SER A 44 -14.06 -20.42 7.52
N ARG A 45 -15.08 -20.56 8.38
CA ARG A 45 -16.12 -19.53 8.60
C ARG A 45 -15.80 -18.56 9.75
N LYS A 46 -14.68 -18.77 10.45
CA LYS A 46 -14.23 -17.94 11.58
C LYS A 46 -12.91 -17.25 11.26
N VAL A 47 -12.02 -17.94 10.56
CA VAL A 47 -10.72 -17.42 10.09
C VAL A 47 -10.81 -17.28 8.58
N ILE A 48 -10.93 -16.04 8.10
CA ILE A 48 -11.09 -15.72 6.67
C ILE A 48 -9.77 -15.31 6.00
N ALA A 49 -8.78 -14.90 6.80
CA ALA A 49 -7.43 -14.55 6.39
C ALA A 49 -6.46 -14.67 7.58
N MET A 50 -5.16 -14.72 7.31
CA MET A 50 -4.12 -14.68 8.35
C MET A 50 -3.02 -13.70 8.01
N GLN A 51 -2.62 -12.91 9.01
CA GLN A 51 -1.43 -12.08 8.90
C GLN A 51 -0.18 -12.95 9.13
N VAL A 52 0.81 -12.84 8.25
CA VAL A 52 2.13 -13.47 8.36
C VAL A 52 3.06 -12.44 8.96
N GLN A 53 3.58 -12.73 10.16
CA GLN A 53 4.31 -11.77 10.99
C GLN A 53 3.48 -10.54 11.38
N ASN A 54 4.12 -9.59 12.08
CA ASN A 54 3.56 -8.28 12.37
C ASN A 54 4.68 -7.25 12.28
N GLU A 55 4.51 -6.25 11.41
CA GLU A 55 5.40 -5.09 11.30
C GLU A 55 6.88 -5.51 11.28
N VAL A 56 7.26 -6.21 10.21
CA VAL A 56 8.60 -6.79 10.09
C VAL A 56 9.63 -5.70 9.82
N GLY A 57 10.76 -5.75 10.52
CA GLY A 57 11.94 -4.92 10.28
C GLY A 57 12.70 -4.69 11.58
N LEU A 58 13.55 -3.66 11.60
CA LEU A 58 14.32 -3.29 12.79
C LEU A 58 14.28 -1.78 13.02
N LEU A 59 14.23 -1.38 14.29
CA LEU A 59 14.27 0.03 14.71
C LEU A 59 15.67 0.40 15.22
N GLY A 60 16.03 1.67 15.12
CA GLY A 60 17.26 2.20 15.72
C GLY A 60 18.53 1.94 14.91
N GLY A 61 18.42 1.28 13.75
CA GLY A 61 19.53 1.05 12.82
C GLY A 61 19.05 0.90 11.37
N SER A 62 19.98 0.98 10.42
CA SER A 62 19.68 0.74 9.00
C SER A 62 19.60 -0.75 8.65
N ARG A 63 20.37 -1.59 9.34
CA ARG A 63 20.51 -3.03 9.08
C ARG A 63 21.05 -3.79 10.28
N ASP A 64 20.78 -5.09 10.35
CA ASP A 64 21.51 -6.02 11.22
C ASP A 64 22.98 -6.09 10.78
N VAL A 65 23.90 -5.71 11.66
CA VAL A 65 25.35 -5.74 11.44
C VAL A 65 26.02 -6.86 12.25
N GLY A 66 25.24 -7.84 12.72
CA GLY A 66 25.76 -9.05 13.35
C GLY A 66 26.53 -9.93 12.37
N PRO A 67 27.34 -10.90 12.86
CA PRO A 67 28.21 -11.71 12.01
C PRO A 67 27.51 -12.46 10.89
N ALA A 68 26.30 -12.99 11.15
CA ALA A 68 25.50 -13.67 10.13
C ALA A 68 25.05 -12.69 9.03
N ALA A 69 24.67 -11.47 9.41
CA ALA A 69 24.22 -10.46 8.47
C ALA A 69 25.35 -9.89 7.63
N GLU A 70 26.50 -9.59 8.24
CA GLU A 70 27.69 -9.13 7.53
C GLU A 70 28.17 -10.14 6.48
N LYS A 71 28.10 -11.44 6.81
CA LYS A 71 28.43 -12.50 5.85
C LYS A 71 27.55 -12.42 4.60
N VAL A 72 26.25 -12.18 4.75
CA VAL A 72 25.29 -12.09 3.63
C VAL A 72 25.42 -10.75 2.90
N PHE A 73 25.68 -9.65 3.63
CA PHE A 73 25.86 -8.32 3.07
C PHE A 73 27.14 -8.19 2.20
N HIS A 74 28.18 -8.95 2.53
CA HIS A 74 29.39 -9.03 1.72
C HIS A 74 29.34 -10.08 0.61
N ALA A 75 28.29 -10.92 0.59
CA ALA A 75 28.06 -11.86 -0.50
C ALA A 75 27.45 -11.17 -1.73
N ASP A 76 27.33 -11.93 -2.82
CA ASP A 76 26.75 -11.43 -4.06
C ASP A 76 25.27 -11.05 -3.90
N VAL A 77 24.87 -9.97 -4.57
CA VAL A 77 23.47 -9.55 -4.60
C VAL A 77 22.65 -10.61 -5.35
N PRO A 78 21.50 -11.04 -4.81
CA PRO A 78 20.67 -12.03 -5.48
C PRO A 78 20.18 -11.58 -6.86
N THR A 79 20.37 -12.45 -7.86
CA THR A 79 20.06 -12.12 -9.26
C THR A 79 18.58 -11.79 -9.48
N GLU A 80 17.67 -12.40 -8.71
CA GLU A 80 16.24 -12.07 -8.80
C GLU A 80 15.94 -10.63 -8.38
N LEU A 81 16.64 -10.08 -7.38
CA LEU A 81 16.47 -8.68 -6.98
C LEU A 81 16.95 -7.75 -8.08
N VAL A 82 18.13 -8.03 -8.63
CA VAL A 82 18.71 -7.23 -9.72
C VAL A 82 17.76 -7.21 -10.92
N LYS A 83 17.27 -8.38 -11.36
CA LYS A 83 16.31 -8.49 -12.47
C LYS A 83 14.98 -7.79 -12.19
N LEU A 84 14.51 -7.84 -10.94
CA LEU A 84 13.27 -7.18 -10.53
C LEU A 84 13.40 -5.66 -10.63
N LEU A 85 14.49 -5.11 -10.09
CA LEU A 85 14.75 -3.68 -10.17
C LEU A 85 15.04 -3.26 -11.62
N GLU A 86 15.79 -4.07 -12.37
CA GLU A 86 16.02 -3.93 -13.82
C GLU A 86 14.73 -3.76 -14.61
N GLY A 87 13.81 -4.71 -14.46
CA GLY A 87 12.58 -4.74 -15.26
C GLY A 87 11.58 -3.64 -14.92
N ASN A 88 11.72 -2.95 -13.79
CA ASN A 88 10.74 -1.95 -13.32
C ASN A 88 11.34 -0.56 -13.08
N TRP A 89 12.63 -0.36 -13.34
CA TRP A 89 13.36 0.84 -12.89
C TRP A 89 12.70 2.16 -13.31
N ASP A 90 12.25 2.24 -14.56
CA ASP A 90 11.63 3.44 -15.13
C ASP A 90 10.23 3.71 -14.55
N ASP A 91 9.59 2.70 -13.94
CA ASP A 91 8.29 2.79 -13.28
C ASP A 91 8.40 3.03 -11.77
N LEU A 92 9.62 2.93 -11.20
CA LEU A 92 9.86 3.22 -9.79
C LEU A 92 9.80 4.73 -9.53
N PRO A 93 9.28 5.19 -8.38
CA PRO A 93 9.26 6.61 -8.05
C PRO A 93 10.67 7.19 -7.98
N GLN A 94 10.79 8.44 -8.41
CA GLN A 94 12.07 9.14 -8.48
C GLN A 94 12.79 9.15 -7.12
N GLU A 95 12.04 9.30 -6.03
CA GLU A 95 12.59 9.32 -4.67
C GLU A 95 13.27 7.99 -4.31
N PHE A 96 12.81 6.87 -4.87
CA PHE A 96 13.47 5.59 -4.69
C PHE A 96 14.75 5.52 -5.52
N THR A 97 14.70 5.87 -6.80
CA THR A 97 15.86 5.76 -7.71
C THR A 97 16.99 6.71 -7.33
N ASP A 98 16.67 7.87 -6.76
CA ASP A 98 17.64 8.87 -6.28
C ASP A 98 18.53 8.33 -5.15
N ASN A 99 18.05 7.34 -4.38
CA ASN A 99 18.84 6.70 -3.32
C ASN A 99 19.93 5.76 -3.86
N PHE A 100 19.85 5.37 -5.13
CA PHE A 100 20.70 4.35 -5.75
C PHE A 100 21.31 4.83 -7.08
N PRO A 101 22.02 5.97 -7.11
CA PRO A 101 22.49 6.59 -8.35
C PRO A 101 23.53 5.74 -9.10
N THR A 102 24.15 4.77 -8.42
CA THR A 102 25.15 3.86 -9.01
C THR A 102 24.53 2.66 -9.70
N PHE A 103 23.28 2.30 -9.37
CA PHE A 103 22.64 1.07 -9.86
C PHE A 103 22.48 1.06 -11.38
N ALA A 104 21.96 2.15 -11.96
CA ALA A 104 21.78 2.29 -13.40
C ALA A 104 23.11 2.30 -14.20
N ALA A 105 24.24 2.59 -13.54
CA ALA A 105 25.56 2.43 -14.15
C ALA A 105 26.10 1.00 -13.96
N ALA A 106 25.92 0.42 -12.77
CA ALA A 106 26.39 -0.90 -12.40
C ALA A 106 25.73 -2.03 -13.21
N TRP A 107 24.43 -1.92 -13.51
CA TRP A 107 23.71 -2.97 -14.25
C TRP A 107 24.12 -3.10 -15.74
N VAL A 108 24.61 -2.02 -16.37
CA VAL A 108 25.11 -2.01 -17.76
C VAL A 108 26.41 -2.81 -17.85
N ASP A 109 27.23 -2.74 -16.80
CA ASP A 109 28.42 -3.56 -16.64
C ASP A 109 28.06 -5.03 -16.30
N THR A 110 26.98 -5.25 -15.54
CA THR A 110 26.51 -6.58 -15.13
C THR A 110 26.10 -7.45 -16.33
N GLN A 111 25.42 -6.85 -17.32
CA GLN A 111 25.05 -7.50 -18.59
C GLN A 111 26.26 -7.80 -19.50
N ARG A 112 27.40 -7.14 -19.30
CA ARG A 112 28.59 -7.22 -20.18
C ARG A 112 29.75 -8.06 -19.62
N LYS A 113 29.89 -8.20 -18.30
CA LYS A 113 31.11 -8.77 -17.66
C LYS A 113 30.88 -9.95 -16.71
N GLY A 114 29.62 -10.35 -16.46
CA GLY A 114 29.30 -11.32 -15.41
C GLY A 114 29.25 -10.64 -14.04
N LEU A 115 28.35 -11.13 -13.17
CA LEU A 115 27.84 -10.50 -11.95
C LEU A 115 28.89 -9.73 -11.11
N VAL A 116 28.52 -8.50 -10.74
CA VAL A 116 29.29 -7.65 -9.82
C VAL A 116 28.95 -8.01 -8.36
N LYS A 117 30.04 -8.20 -7.60
CA LYS A 117 30.28 -8.23 -6.16
C LYS A 117 29.36 -7.35 -5.29
N SER A 118 29.22 -7.74 -4.00
CA SER A 118 28.63 -7.11 -2.80
C SER A 118 27.61 -5.96 -2.90
N TRP A 119 26.69 -5.89 -1.93
CA TRP A 119 25.62 -4.87 -1.88
C TRP A 119 26.10 -3.43 -2.08
N GLU A 120 27.18 -3.01 -1.41
CA GLU A 120 27.74 -1.66 -1.55
C GLU A 120 28.34 -1.38 -2.94
N GLN A 121 28.85 -2.40 -3.64
CA GLN A 121 29.41 -2.20 -4.98
C GLN A 121 28.32 -2.08 -6.04
N HIS A 122 27.15 -2.69 -5.80
CA HIS A 122 26.02 -2.65 -6.71
C HIS A 122 25.11 -1.42 -6.51
N PHE A 123 24.84 -1.06 -5.25
CA PHE A 123 23.90 0.00 -4.89
C PHE A 123 24.57 1.25 -4.31
N GLY A 124 25.88 1.21 -4.07
CA GLY A 124 26.63 2.27 -3.41
C GLY A 124 26.65 2.11 -1.89
N LYS A 125 27.60 2.79 -1.24
CA LYS A 125 27.70 2.81 0.22
C LYS A 125 26.77 3.87 0.80
N SER A 126 25.64 3.45 1.35
CA SER A 126 24.66 4.32 2.01
C SER A 126 23.78 3.53 2.98
N SER A 127 23.12 4.23 3.90
CA SER A 127 22.09 3.63 4.77
C SER A 127 20.86 3.15 3.98
N TYR A 128 20.64 3.65 2.76
CA TYR A 128 19.58 3.16 1.87
C TYR A 128 19.92 1.80 1.26
N THR A 129 21.20 1.52 1.01
CA THR A 129 21.66 0.17 0.61
C THR A 129 21.45 -0.84 1.73
N ASP A 130 21.74 -0.44 2.97
CA ASP A 130 21.43 -1.23 4.17
C ASP A 130 19.92 -1.52 4.29
N GLU A 131 19.08 -0.50 4.06
CA GLU A 131 17.63 -0.64 4.11
C GLU A 131 17.10 -1.56 2.99
N LEU A 132 17.65 -1.44 1.77
CA LEU A 132 17.30 -2.31 0.64
C LEU A 132 17.67 -3.76 0.92
N PHE A 133 18.83 -3.99 1.52
CA PHE A 133 19.23 -5.32 2.01
C PHE A 133 18.21 -5.88 2.99
N MET A 134 17.84 -5.10 4.01
CA MET A 134 16.86 -5.54 4.99
C MET A 134 15.50 -5.81 4.34
N ALA A 135 15.03 -4.92 3.46
CA ALA A 135 13.77 -5.07 2.74
C ALA A 135 13.69 -6.38 1.97
N TYR A 136 14.72 -6.69 1.19
CA TYR A 136 14.79 -7.90 0.41
C TYR A 136 14.75 -9.15 1.30
N HIS A 137 15.56 -9.17 2.36
CA HIS A 137 15.63 -10.34 3.23
C HIS A 137 14.40 -10.49 4.11
N CYS A 138 13.78 -9.39 4.55
CA CYS A 138 12.47 -9.41 5.21
C CYS A 138 11.40 -10.00 4.29
N ALA A 139 11.40 -9.62 3.00
CA ALA A 139 10.43 -10.11 2.02
C ALA A 139 10.58 -11.62 1.85
N TRP A 140 11.81 -12.09 1.70
CA TRP A 140 12.08 -13.52 1.60
C TRP A 140 11.74 -14.31 2.85
N TYR A 141 11.99 -13.75 4.03
CA TYR A 141 11.62 -14.37 5.30
C TYR A 141 10.10 -14.58 5.37
N VAL A 142 9.32 -13.52 5.13
CA VAL A 142 7.85 -13.56 5.11
C VAL A 142 7.33 -14.51 4.03
N GLU A 143 7.87 -14.45 2.81
CA GLU A 143 7.45 -15.31 1.70
C GLU A 143 7.64 -16.79 2.01
N LYS A 144 8.80 -17.18 2.56
CA LYS A 144 9.08 -18.58 2.88
C LYS A 144 8.14 -19.14 3.96
N ILE A 145 7.68 -18.30 4.89
CA ILE A 145 6.69 -18.65 5.91
C ILE A 145 5.30 -18.73 5.31
N ALA A 146 4.91 -17.72 4.53
CA ALA A 146 3.63 -17.67 3.82
C ALA A 146 3.45 -18.88 2.90
N ALA A 147 4.48 -19.24 2.12
CA ALA A 147 4.50 -20.40 1.24
C ALA A 147 4.27 -21.70 2.03
N ALA A 148 5.00 -21.89 3.14
CA ALA A 148 4.83 -23.06 4.01
C ALA A 148 3.41 -23.15 4.59
N GLY A 149 2.80 -22.00 4.92
CA GLY A 149 1.41 -21.90 5.36
C GLY A 149 0.41 -22.30 4.27
N LYS A 150 0.57 -21.74 3.06
CA LYS A 150 -0.27 -22.01 1.88
C LYS A 150 -0.24 -23.46 1.45
N GLU A 151 0.92 -24.12 1.53
CA GLU A 151 1.04 -25.57 1.28
C GLU A 151 0.13 -26.41 2.20
N ALA A 152 0.00 -26.01 3.47
CA ALA A 152 -0.86 -26.73 4.42
C ALA A 152 -2.35 -26.37 4.24
N TYR A 153 -2.64 -25.08 4.05
CA TYR A 153 -3.99 -24.59 3.78
C TYR A 153 -3.93 -23.29 2.97
N ASN A 154 -4.55 -23.29 1.79
CA ASN A 154 -4.58 -22.13 0.89
C ASN A 154 -5.60 -21.07 1.35
N ILE A 155 -5.43 -20.56 2.58
CA ILE A 155 -6.16 -19.43 3.13
C ILE A 155 -5.54 -18.11 2.65
N PRO A 156 -6.31 -17.02 2.46
CA PRO A 156 -5.73 -15.70 2.18
C PRO A 156 -4.72 -15.30 3.26
N LEU A 157 -3.53 -14.88 2.83
CA LEU A 157 -2.44 -14.44 3.71
C LEU A 157 -2.11 -12.97 3.42
N PHE A 158 -1.79 -12.17 4.44
CA PHE A 158 -1.35 -10.79 4.29
C PHE A 158 -0.20 -10.47 5.24
N THR A 159 0.51 -9.36 5.04
CA THR A 159 1.44 -8.78 6.03
C THR A 159 1.13 -7.30 6.17
N ASN A 160 1.34 -6.74 7.36
CA ASN A 160 1.25 -5.30 7.60
C ASN A 160 2.64 -4.66 7.64
N ALA A 161 2.69 -3.34 7.58
CA ALA A 161 3.88 -2.58 7.91
C ALA A 161 3.51 -1.39 8.80
N TRP A 162 4.47 -0.98 9.61
CA TRP A 162 4.36 0.19 10.46
C TRP A 162 4.75 1.42 9.65
N LEU A 163 3.79 2.32 9.46
CA LEU A 163 3.96 3.58 8.76
C LEU A 163 3.79 4.75 9.73
N PRO A 164 4.45 5.89 9.51
CA PRO A 164 4.16 7.13 10.22
C PRO A 164 2.72 7.54 9.99
N MET A 165 2.20 8.28 10.95
CA MET A 165 0.88 8.86 10.81
C MET A 165 0.91 9.89 9.66
N PRO A 166 -0.07 9.86 8.74
CA PRO A 166 -0.18 10.87 7.69
C PRO A 166 -0.14 12.30 8.26
N GLY A 167 0.72 13.15 7.71
CA GLY A 167 0.84 14.57 8.10
C GLY A 167 1.76 14.86 9.28
N THR A 168 2.48 13.87 9.83
CA THR A 168 3.57 14.12 10.79
C THR A 168 4.85 14.54 10.08
N LYS A 169 5.79 15.15 10.80
CA LYS A 169 7.11 15.53 10.27
C LYS A 169 7.88 14.33 9.70
N ASP A 170 7.63 13.16 10.29
CA ASP A 170 8.28 11.89 9.94
C ASP A 170 7.63 11.23 8.70
N ALA A 171 6.50 11.76 8.23
CA ALA A 171 5.87 11.35 6.97
C ALA A 171 6.50 12.15 5.82
N SER A 172 7.67 11.73 5.35
CA SER A 172 8.24 12.29 4.12
C SER A 172 7.49 11.74 2.91
N GLY A 173 6.72 12.56 2.21
CA GLY A 173 5.97 12.16 1.01
C GLY A 173 4.57 11.60 1.30
N ASP A 174 4.01 10.86 0.34
CA ASP A 174 2.68 10.25 0.45
C ASP A 174 2.59 9.25 1.62
N ILE A 175 1.38 8.97 2.10
CA ILE A 175 0.97 8.22 3.33
C ILE A 175 1.53 6.78 3.54
N THR A 176 2.57 6.39 2.81
CA THR A 176 3.17 5.05 2.73
C THR A 176 4.66 5.01 3.06
N SER A 177 5.26 6.12 3.51
CA SER A 177 6.71 6.21 3.78
C SER A 177 7.06 5.81 5.21
N GLY A 178 7.67 4.64 5.45
CA GLY A 178 8.16 4.24 6.79
C GLY A 178 9.32 5.10 7.32
N GLY A 179 9.07 6.36 7.65
CA GLY A 179 10.07 7.34 8.11
C GLY A 179 10.80 8.08 6.99
N ALA A 180 11.52 9.14 7.35
CA ALA A 180 12.33 9.95 6.44
C ALA A 180 13.73 9.35 6.20
N VAL A 181 14.25 8.59 7.17
CA VAL A 181 15.56 7.93 7.08
C VAL A 181 15.52 6.48 7.60
N PRO A 182 16.39 5.58 7.09
CA PRO A 182 16.48 4.20 7.59
C PRO A 182 16.67 4.13 9.11
N GLY A 183 15.87 3.30 9.77
CA GLY A 183 15.93 3.06 11.23
C GLY A 183 15.06 3.98 12.09
N GLU A 184 14.47 5.04 11.51
CA GLU A 184 13.46 5.88 12.18
C GLU A 184 12.16 5.10 12.37
N TYR A 185 11.76 4.35 11.34
CA TYR A 185 10.80 3.25 11.41
C TYR A 185 11.51 1.96 11.02
N LEU A 186 10.77 0.85 11.02
CA LEU A 186 11.29 -0.48 10.77
C LEU A 186 12.00 -0.58 9.43
N SER A 187 13.34 -0.60 9.45
CA SER A 187 14.17 -0.77 8.25
C SER A 187 13.78 -2.05 7.52
N GLY A 188 13.50 -1.91 6.23
CA GLY A 188 13.00 -2.99 5.36
C GLY A 188 11.48 -3.20 5.36
N GLY A 189 10.77 -2.82 6.42
CA GLY A 189 9.33 -3.08 6.58
C GLY A 189 8.44 -2.34 5.58
N ARG A 190 8.79 -1.07 5.26
CA ARG A 190 8.03 -0.25 4.30
C ARG A 190 7.93 -0.89 2.90
N HIS A 191 9.00 -1.55 2.48
CA HIS A 191 9.18 -2.09 1.14
C HIS A 191 8.40 -3.40 0.91
N LEU A 192 7.94 -4.04 1.99
CA LEU A 192 7.12 -5.25 1.92
C LEU A 192 5.72 -4.98 1.38
N ILE A 193 5.14 -3.85 1.75
CA ILE A 193 3.75 -3.52 1.41
C ILE A 193 3.61 -2.38 0.40
N SER A 194 4.66 -1.58 0.21
CA SER A 194 4.60 -0.47 -0.73
C SER A 194 4.85 -0.92 -2.16
N SER A 195 3.89 -0.62 -3.04
CA SER A 195 4.04 -0.77 -4.49
C SER A 195 5.17 0.10 -5.07
N THR A 196 5.65 1.10 -4.32
CA THR A 196 6.66 2.06 -4.77
C THR A 196 8.07 1.51 -4.93
N SER A 197 8.36 0.31 -4.42
CA SER A 197 9.73 -0.24 -4.49
C SER A 197 9.86 -1.51 -5.33
N GLY A 198 8.75 -2.05 -5.84
CA GLY A 198 8.72 -3.34 -6.55
C GLY A 198 9.06 -4.56 -5.69
N ILE A 199 9.74 -4.42 -4.55
CA ILE A 199 10.17 -5.50 -3.63
C ILE A 199 8.99 -6.34 -3.16
N GLY A 200 7.82 -5.73 -3.01
CA GLY A 200 6.60 -6.46 -2.73
C GLY A 200 6.25 -7.57 -3.73
N LEU A 201 6.68 -7.45 -5.00
CA LEU A 201 6.49 -8.50 -6.01
C LEU A 201 7.22 -9.82 -5.67
N LEU A 202 8.14 -9.81 -4.69
CA LEU A 202 8.75 -11.03 -4.15
C LEU A 202 7.77 -11.83 -3.26
N LEU A 203 6.74 -11.20 -2.68
CA LEU A 203 5.75 -11.84 -1.81
C LEU A 203 4.64 -12.56 -2.59
N ARG A 204 5.00 -13.61 -3.33
CA ARG A 204 4.09 -14.37 -4.21
C ARG A 204 3.01 -15.14 -3.44
N SER A 205 3.31 -15.54 -2.21
CA SER A 205 2.41 -16.26 -1.32
C SER A 205 1.54 -15.35 -0.47
N ILE A 206 1.81 -14.05 -0.47
CA ILE A 206 0.95 -13.05 0.18
C ILE A 206 -0.10 -12.56 -0.80
N SER A 207 -1.35 -12.59 -0.38
CA SER A 207 -2.40 -11.79 -1.00
C SER A 207 -2.14 -10.35 -0.57
N TYR A 208 -1.68 -9.51 -1.50
CA TYR A 208 -1.76 -8.08 -1.31
C TYR A 208 -3.22 -7.74 -1.05
N LEU A 209 -3.54 -7.37 0.18
CA LEU A 209 -4.72 -6.56 0.44
C LEU A 209 -4.44 -5.11 0.02
N GLN A 210 -3.78 -4.93 -1.13
CA GLN A 210 -4.13 -3.80 -1.96
C GLN A 210 -5.58 -4.11 -2.29
N ILE A 211 -6.50 -3.40 -1.64
CA ILE A 211 -7.86 -3.40 -2.10
C ILE A 211 -7.75 -2.86 -3.52
N TYR A 212 -7.58 -3.75 -4.49
CA TYR A 212 -7.49 -3.44 -5.90
C TYR A 212 -8.91 -3.14 -6.32
N MET A 213 -9.42 -2.03 -5.78
CA MET A 213 -10.55 -1.35 -6.35
C MET A 213 -9.98 -0.77 -7.62
N PRO A 214 -10.51 -1.13 -8.80
CA PRO A 214 -10.10 -0.51 -10.04
C PRO A 214 -10.06 1.01 -9.80
N PRO A 215 -9.00 1.71 -10.21
CA PRO A 215 -8.90 3.16 -10.05
C PRO A 215 -10.08 3.88 -10.70
N THR A 216 -10.92 3.21 -11.46
CA THR A 216 -12.12 3.74 -12.07
C THR A 216 -13.35 3.71 -11.18
N THR A 217 -13.46 2.79 -10.21
CA THR A 217 -14.77 2.46 -9.63
C THR A 217 -15.03 3.12 -8.28
N VAL A 218 -14.01 3.33 -7.43
CA VAL A 218 -14.24 3.74 -6.04
C VAL A 218 -13.23 4.81 -5.59
N ARG A 219 -13.73 5.89 -5.00
CA ARG A 219 -12.91 6.96 -4.40
C ARG A 219 -13.36 7.31 -2.99
N PHE A 220 -12.44 7.21 -2.03
CA PHE A 220 -12.63 7.66 -0.66
C PHE A 220 -12.37 9.15 -0.57
N VAL A 221 -13.29 9.86 0.07
CA VAL A 221 -13.18 11.30 0.33
C VAL A 221 -13.11 11.47 1.83
N ARG A 222 -12.01 12.04 2.30
CA ARG A 222 -11.86 12.53 3.67
C ARG A 222 -11.54 14.01 3.56
N GLY A 223 -12.37 14.87 4.14
CA GLY A 223 -12.04 16.28 4.27
C GLY A 223 -11.46 16.58 5.65
N SER A 224 -10.45 17.44 5.73
CA SER A 224 -10.08 18.29 6.86
C SER A 224 -10.91 19.59 6.84
N PRO A 225 -11.12 20.32 7.97
CA PRO A 225 -11.78 21.63 7.96
C PRO A 225 -11.14 22.65 7.02
N GLU A 226 -9.87 22.42 6.66
CA GLU A 226 -9.06 23.30 5.80
C GLU A 226 -9.10 22.91 4.31
N ASP A 227 -9.71 21.77 3.95
CA ASP A 227 -9.70 21.29 2.57
C ASP A 227 -10.70 22.04 1.69
N ASN A 228 -10.18 22.78 0.71
CA ASN A 228 -10.95 23.28 -0.41
C ASN A 228 -11.39 22.11 -1.32
N ALA A 229 -12.50 22.28 -2.05
CA ALA A 229 -13.13 21.22 -2.84
C ALA A 229 -12.13 20.38 -3.67
N ASN A 230 -12.22 19.05 -3.54
CA ASN A 230 -11.41 18.11 -4.30
C ASN A 230 -12.10 17.84 -5.65
N ILE A 231 -11.45 18.23 -6.75
CA ILE A 231 -11.89 17.86 -8.10
C ILE A 231 -11.37 16.47 -8.39
N ILE A 232 -12.27 15.51 -8.56
CA ILE A 232 -11.96 14.13 -8.91
C ILE A 232 -12.41 13.86 -10.34
N LYS A 233 -11.48 13.38 -11.16
CA LYS A 233 -11.78 12.84 -12.48
C LYS A 233 -11.96 11.33 -12.35
N LEU A 234 -13.20 10.87 -12.48
CA LEU A 234 -13.51 9.44 -12.61
C LEU A 234 -13.33 8.98 -14.07
N ALA A 235 -13.51 7.69 -14.33
CA ALA A 235 -13.35 7.10 -15.65
C ALA A 235 -14.46 7.50 -16.65
N THR A 236 -15.57 8.06 -16.15
CA THR A 236 -16.70 8.53 -16.95
C THR A 236 -16.46 9.79 -17.80
N SER A 237 -17.47 10.08 -18.63
CA SER A 237 -17.76 11.38 -19.24
C SER A 237 -18.03 12.52 -18.25
N TYR A 238 -17.89 12.33 -16.93
CA TYR A 238 -18.15 13.37 -15.93
C TYR A 238 -16.89 13.72 -15.12
N GLU A 239 -16.69 15.00 -14.88
CA GLU A 239 -15.82 15.55 -13.86
C GLU A 239 -16.63 15.76 -12.58
N LEU A 240 -16.15 15.23 -11.45
CA LEU A 240 -16.84 15.36 -10.16
C LEU A 240 -16.12 16.37 -9.28
N SER A 241 -16.84 17.39 -8.81
CA SER A 241 -16.36 18.27 -7.75
C SER A 241 -16.96 17.83 -6.42
N ILE A 242 -16.10 17.51 -5.46
CA ILE A 242 -16.52 17.03 -4.14
C ILE A 242 -16.14 18.06 -3.09
N SER A 243 -17.13 18.51 -2.34
CA SER A 243 -16.96 19.51 -1.30
C SER A 243 -17.68 19.08 -0.01
N ARG A 244 -17.35 19.72 1.11
CA ARG A 244 -18.12 19.50 2.35
C ARG A 244 -19.49 20.15 2.24
N SER A 245 -20.51 19.45 2.74
CA SER A 245 -21.84 20.04 2.89
C SER A 245 -21.82 21.03 4.06
N VAL A 246 -22.16 22.29 3.79
CA VAL A 246 -22.24 23.35 4.80
C VAL A 246 -23.71 23.68 5.04
N VAL A 247 -24.17 23.47 6.28
CA VAL A 247 -25.55 23.79 6.68
C VAL A 247 -25.46 24.65 7.94
N PHE A 248 -25.82 25.93 7.82
CA PHE A 248 -25.93 26.94 8.89
C PHE A 248 -24.65 27.40 9.65
N SER A 249 -23.45 26.87 9.38
CA SER A 249 -22.10 27.44 9.63
C SER A 249 -21.05 26.31 9.62
N GLN A 250 -19.78 26.60 9.97
CA GLN A 250 -18.56 25.77 10.00
C GLN A 250 -18.72 24.30 9.52
N PRO A 251 -18.00 23.87 8.45
CA PRO A 251 -18.14 22.53 7.90
C PRO A 251 -17.83 21.45 8.95
N GLY A 252 -18.84 20.62 9.30
CA GLY A 252 -18.63 19.41 10.09
C GLY A 252 -17.77 18.37 9.35
N PRO A 253 -17.31 17.29 10.03
CA PRO A 253 -16.54 16.24 9.37
C PRO A 253 -17.37 15.59 8.25
N GLY A 254 -16.77 15.50 7.07
CA GLY A 254 -17.35 14.85 5.90
C GLY A 254 -16.49 13.67 5.46
N TYR A 255 -17.14 12.54 5.20
CA TYR A 255 -16.52 11.36 4.63
C TYR A 255 -17.47 10.65 3.69
N GLY A 256 -16.93 9.99 2.67
CA GLY A 256 -17.76 9.21 1.77
C GLY A 256 -16.99 8.43 0.72
N LEU A 257 -17.78 7.67 -0.03
CA LEU A 257 -17.39 6.82 -1.12
C LEU A 257 -18.28 7.17 -2.31
N ILE A 258 -17.65 7.39 -3.46
CA ILE A 258 -18.36 7.46 -4.75
C ILE A 258 -18.02 6.20 -5.52
N ILE A 259 -19.06 5.46 -5.88
CA ILE A 259 -18.96 4.25 -6.69
C ILE A 259 -19.58 4.50 -8.06
N GLU A 260 -18.79 4.38 -9.11
CA GLU A 260 -19.28 4.38 -10.50
C GLU A 260 -19.91 3.02 -10.82
N LEU A 261 -21.23 2.99 -11.05
CA LEU A 261 -21.97 1.76 -11.38
C LEU A 261 -22.10 1.56 -12.90
N ASP A 262 -22.14 2.66 -13.65
CA ASP A 262 -22.26 2.73 -15.11
C ASP A 262 -21.85 4.14 -15.59
N ALA A 263 -21.85 4.39 -16.90
CA ALA A 263 -21.42 5.65 -17.51
C ALA A 263 -22.16 6.90 -16.98
N ASP A 264 -23.41 6.75 -16.54
CA ASP A 264 -24.29 7.82 -16.04
C ASP A 264 -24.95 7.47 -14.69
N ARG A 265 -24.47 6.42 -14.00
CA ARG A 265 -25.04 5.95 -12.72
C ARG A 265 -23.98 5.84 -11.64
N PHE A 266 -24.25 6.49 -10.51
CA PHE A 266 -23.34 6.57 -9.38
C PHE A 266 -24.05 6.19 -8.08
N LEU A 267 -23.32 5.51 -7.19
CA LEU A 267 -23.72 5.25 -5.81
C LEU A 267 -22.86 6.11 -4.87
N LEU A 268 -23.52 6.96 -4.09
CA LEU A 268 -22.91 7.83 -3.10
C LEU A 268 -23.16 7.25 -1.72
N VAL A 269 -22.09 7.00 -0.95
CA VAL A 269 -22.17 6.46 0.42
C VAL A 269 -21.40 7.38 1.35
N GLY A 270 -22.00 7.80 2.46
CA GLY A 270 -21.29 8.58 3.49
C GLY A 270 -22.11 9.73 4.04
N LYS A 271 -21.44 10.71 4.63
CA LYS A 271 -22.06 11.83 5.35
C LYS A 271 -21.26 13.11 5.18
N GLY A 272 -21.95 14.25 5.13
CA GLY A 272 -21.33 15.57 5.24
C GLY A 272 -20.56 16.02 4.00
N PHE A 273 -20.85 15.44 2.84
CA PHE A 273 -20.25 15.83 1.56
C PHE A 273 -21.33 16.13 0.51
N LYS A 274 -20.92 16.91 -0.47
CA LYS A 274 -21.67 17.32 -1.65
C LYS A 274 -20.88 16.91 -2.88
N VAL A 275 -21.57 16.44 -3.90
CA VAL A 275 -21.00 16.08 -5.20
C VAL A 275 -21.67 16.91 -6.27
N GLU A 276 -20.88 17.55 -7.11
CA GLU A 276 -21.32 18.25 -8.31
C GLU A 276 -20.77 17.51 -9.53
N PHE A 277 -21.64 17.26 -10.50
CA PHE A 277 -21.32 16.54 -11.73
C PHE A 277 -21.24 17.53 -12.87
N LYS A 278 -20.10 17.55 -13.57
CA LYS A 278 -19.88 18.34 -14.77
C LYS A 278 -19.60 17.43 -15.94
N GLU A 279 -20.37 17.57 -17.02
CA GLU A 279 -20.21 16.73 -18.20
C GLU A 279 -18.98 17.16 -19.02
N ARG A 280 -18.23 16.19 -19.56
CA ARG A 280 -16.97 16.41 -20.27
C ARG A 280 -17.13 16.52 -21.78
N SER A 281 -18.26 16.09 -22.36
CA SER A 281 -18.49 16.31 -23.78
C SER A 281 -18.83 17.77 -24.05
N ASN A 282 -18.28 18.31 -25.13
CA ASN A 282 -18.67 19.62 -25.62
C ASN A 282 -19.90 19.55 -26.55
N THR A 283 -20.51 18.37 -26.70
CA THR A 283 -21.64 18.15 -27.63
C THR A 283 -23.01 18.15 -26.96
N LEU A 284 -23.10 17.98 -25.63
CA LEU A 284 -24.40 18.02 -24.97
C LEU A 284 -24.83 19.47 -24.72
N VAL A 285 -26.10 19.74 -25.00
CA VAL A 285 -26.68 21.08 -24.84
C VAL A 285 -27.12 21.31 -23.40
N VAL A 286 -27.55 20.25 -22.70
CA VAL A 286 -28.04 20.28 -21.33
C VAL A 286 -27.69 18.96 -20.64
N SER A 287 -27.18 19.04 -19.42
CA SER A 287 -27.04 17.89 -18.51
C SER A 287 -27.77 18.18 -17.18
N GLY A 288 -28.17 17.13 -16.47
CA GLY A 288 -28.88 17.25 -15.20
C GLY A 288 -29.14 15.90 -14.54
N ILE A 289 -29.53 15.94 -13.27
CA ILE A 289 -29.83 14.72 -12.49
C ILE A 289 -31.17 14.15 -12.97
N LEU A 290 -31.14 12.96 -13.58
CA LEU A 290 -32.35 12.28 -14.05
C LEU A 290 -33.18 11.72 -12.89
N ARG A 291 -32.50 11.06 -11.94
CA ARG A 291 -33.10 10.39 -10.76
C ARG A 291 -32.11 10.43 -9.61
N PHE A 292 -32.58 10.72 -8.40
CA PHE A 292 -31.77 10.64 -7.20
C PHE A 292 -32.49 9.85 -6.10
N TYR A 293 -32.00 8.67 -5.78
CA TYR A 293 -32.65 7.79 -4.81
C TYR A 293 -31.82 7.64 -3.55
N GLU A 294 -32.46 7.80 -2.39
CA GLU A 294 -31.89 7.32 -1.14
C GLU A 294 -32.11 5.81 -1.05
N LYS A 295 -31.04 5.08 -0.72
CA LYS A 295 -31.03 3.62 -0.61
C LYS A 295 -30.78 3.20 0.83
N GLU A 296 -31.39 2.10 1.23
CA GLU A 296 -31.16 1.45 2.51
C GLU A 296 -30.95 -0.06 2.31
N ILE A 297 -30.25 -0.69 3.25
CA ILE A 297 -30.05 -2.13 3.25
C ILE A 297 -31.36 -2.80 3.65
N ALA A 298 -31.93 -3.59 2.74
CA ALA A 298 -33.22 -4.25 2.91
C ALA A 298 -33.11 -5.55 3.71
N ASP A 299 -31.98 -6.24 3.62
CA ASP A 299 -31.78 -7.56 4.20
C ASP A 299 -30.31 -7.82 4.57
N GLN A 300 -30.09 -8.94 5.26
CA GLN A 300 -28.77 -9.43 5.68
C GLN A 300 -27.84 -9.80 4.50
N ASN A 301 -28.35 -9.89 3.28
CA ASN A 301 -27.56 -10.17 2.08
C ASN A 301 -27.06 -8.87 1.41
N GLY A 302 -27.41 -7.70 1.96
CA GLY A 302 -26.99 -6.41 1.43
C GLY A 302 -27.84 -5.91 0.25
N THR A 303 -29.02 -6.49 0.01
CA THR A 303 -29.91 -6.01 -1.06
C THR A 303 -30.32 -4.57 -0.78
N LEU A 304 -30.15 -3.67 -1.75
CA LEU A 304 -30.54 -2.26 -1.61
C LEU A 304 -32.00 -2.06 -2.02
N ARG A 305 -32.82 -1.46 -1.15
CA ARG A 305 -34.16 -0.96 -1.51
C ARG A 305 -34.17 0.57 -1.58
N THR A 306 -35.07 1.12 -2.39
CA THR A 306 -35.32 2.58 -2.40
C THR A 306 -36.09 2.96 -1.16
N ALA A 307 -35.50 3.81 -0.32
CA ALA A 307 -36.17 4.41 0.82
C ALA A 307 -37.08 5.56 0.35
N ARG A 308 -36.51 6.50 -0.42
CA ARG A 308 -37.23 7.62 -1.03
C ARG A 308 -36.55 8.15 -2.28
N HIS A 309 -37.30 8.92 -3.06
CA HIS A 309 -36.79 9.70 -4.19
C HIS A 309 -36.51 11.13 -3.71
N LEU A 310 -35.28 11.59 -3.90
CA LEU A 310 -34.82 12.95 -3.62
C LEU A 310 -35.02 13.78 -4.88
N ASN A 311 -35.52 15.01 -4.73
CA ASN A 311 -35.71 15.95 -5.83
C ASN A 311 -35.57 17.36 -5.29
N GLY A 312 -36.18 18.39 -5.92
CA GLY A 312 -36.40 19.70 -5.31
C GLY A 312 -35.15 20.27 -4.62
N ASP A 313 -35.32 20.83 -3.42
CA ASP A 313 -34.25 21.38 -2.61
C ASP A 313 -33.14 20.37 -2.29
N GLU A 314 -33.45 19.07 -2.14
CA GLU A 314 -32.45 18.02 -1.90
C GLU A 314 -31.49 17.79 -3.09
N SER A 315 -31.88 18.24 -4.28
CA SER A 315 -31.07 18.20 -5.51
C SER A 315 -30.73 19.58 -6.06
N ARG A 316 -30.98 20.67 -5.30
CA ARG A 316 -30.92 22.06 -5.81
C ARG A 316 -31.79 22.26 -7.07
N SER A 317 -32.99 21.70 -7.03
CA SER A 317 -34.02 21.66 -8.07
C SER A 317 -33.54 20.97 -9.36
N GLY A 318 -32.70 19.94 -9.23
CA GLY A 318 -32.11 19.22 -10.36
C GLY A 318 -31.24 20.10 -11.24
N MET A 319 -30.44 20.98 -10.61
CA MET A 319 -29.71 22.07 -11.29
C MET A 319 -29.12 21.60 -12.62
N ARG A 320 -29.55 22.26 -13.70
CA ARG A 320 -29.13 21.96 -15.07
C ARG A 320 -27.91 22.79 -15.40
N GLU A 321 -26.84 22.13 -15.84
CA GLU A 321 -25.74 22.84 -16.48
C GLU A 321 -26.11 23.08 -17.95
N TYR A 322 -26.09 24.35 -18.36
CA TYR A 322 -26.22 24.74 -19.75
C TYR A 322 -24.81 24.91 -20.30
N ALA A 323 -24.51 24.25 -21.42
CA ALA A 323 -23.29 24.54 -22.16
C ALA A 323 -23.31 26.01 -22.57
N ARG A 324 -22.41 26.82 -22.01
CA ARG A 324 -22.16 28.17 -22.56
C ARG A 324 -21.45 27.96 -23.89
N ARG A 325 -22.16 28.29 -24.99
CA ARG A 325 -21.55 28.45 -26.30
C ARG A 325 -20.58 29.63 -26.30
#